data_AF-A0A525JNJ2-F1
#
_entry.id   AF-A0A525JNJ2-F1
#
_cell.length_a   1.000
_cell.length_b   1.000
_cell.length_c   1.000
_cell.angle_alpha   90.00
_cell.angle_beta   90.00
_cell.angle_gamma   90.00
#
_symmetry.space_group_name_H-M   'P 1'
#
loop_
_entity.id
_entity.type
_entity.pdbx_description
1 polymer ?
#
loop_
_entity_poly.entity_id
_entity_poly.type
_entity_poly.pdbx_seq_one_letter_code
_entity_poly.pdbx_strand_id
1 'polypeptide(L)'
;MTLPQDITNLQSKMSAAVREHWKAFLFEGILLVILGLAAMIAPLIAGLAFTIFLGWMFLISGVAGLVMTFWARQMPGFWWSLLSAVLAVGAGIILLARPAQGVLTLTIVIGAYFLAEGVATIMYALEHRRELSERWSWMLFSGVLDILISAMIITGLPGSAEWAIGLLVGINLVFGGASLIGMAAAARKG
;
A
#
# COMPACT_ATOMS: atom_id res chain seq x y z
N MET A 1 -1.58 -28.79 22.87
CA MET A 1 -2.48 -28.02 21.99
C MET A 1 -3.28 -27.04 22.86
N THR A 2 -2.83 -25.79 23.03
CA THR A 2 -3.43 -24.74 23.90
C THR A 2 -3.83 -23.46 23.14
N LEU A 3 -3.70 -23.47 21.81
CA LEU A 3 -3.86 -22.33 20.89
C LEU A 3 -5.15 -21.49 21.04
N PRO A 4 -6.34 -22.02 21.42
CA PRO A 4 -7.56 -21.20 21.51
C PRO A 4 -7.54 -20.14 22.61
N GLN A 5 -6.86 -20.40 23.72
CA GLN A 5 -6.81 -19.51 24.89
C GLN A 5 -5.93 -18.28 24.62
N ASP A 6 -4.80 -18.47 23.92
CA ASP A 6 -3.86 -17.39 23.60
C ASP A 6 -4.45 -16.38 22.59
N ILE A 7 -5.16 -16.86 21.57
CA ILE A 7 -5.82 -16.00 20.56
C ILE A 7 -6.86 -15.10 21.24
N THR A 8 -7.67 -15.68 22.13
CA THR A 8 -8.73 -14.95 22.85
C THR A 8 -8.14 -13.90 23.80
N ASN A 9 -7.05 -14.22 24.49
CA ASN A 9 -6.33 -13.30 25.36
C ASN A 9 -5.61 -12.17 24.60
N LEU A 10 -5.13 -12.41 23.38
CA LEU A 10 -4.56 -11.36 22.53
C LEU A 10 -5.64 -10.42 22.00
N GLN A 11 -6.78 -10.96 21.56
CA GLN A 11 -7.93 -10.17 21.11
C GLN A 11 -8.50 -9.28 22.22
N SER A 12 -8.60 -9.80 23.44
CA SER A 12 -9.06 -9.02 24.59
C SER A 12 -8.08 -7.89 24.96
N LYS A 13 -6.77 -8.16 24.91
CA LYS A 13 -5.73 -7.13 25.13
C LYS A 13 -5.73 -6.06 24.03
N MET A 14 -5.87 -6.44 22.76
CA MET A 14 -5.96 -5.49 21.64
C MET A 14 -7.22 -4.62 21.75
N SER A 15 -8.38 -5.22 22.02
CA SER A 15 -9.63 -4.46 22.18
C SER A 15 -9.61 -3.54 23.39
N ALA A 16 -8.97 -3.94 24.50
CA ALA A 16 -8.73 -3.08 25.64
C ALA A 16 -7.79 -1.89 25.29
N ALA A 17 -6.69 -2.14 24.57
CA ALA A 17 -5.77 -1.07 24.16
C ALA A 17 -6.42 -0.06 23.19
N VAL A 18 -7.23 -0.54 22.24
CA VAL A 18 -8.00 0.32 21.31
C VAL A 18 -9.07 1.11 22.08
N ARG A 19 -9.72 0.51 23.07
CA ARG A 19 -10.68 1.20 23.96
C ARG A 19 -10.01 2.28 24.80
N GLU A 20 -8.83 2.04 25.33
CA GLU A 20 -8.10 3.03 26.10
C GLU A 20 -7.73 4.26 25.24
N HIS A 21 -7.38 4.01 23.97
CA HIS A 21 -6.90 5.05 23.04
C HIS A 21 -7.93 5.43 21.96
N TRP A 22 -9.22 5.14 22.15
CA TRP A 22 -10.24 5.29 21.10
C TRP A 22 -10.31 6.70 20.48
N LYS A 23 -10.03 7.73 21.28
CA LYS A 23 -9.99 9.13 20.81
C LYS A 23 -8.83 9.40 19.84
N ALA A 24 -7.67 8.77 20.07
CA ALA A 24 -6.52 8.89 19.18
C ALA A 24 -6.82 8.22 17.82
N PHE A 25 -7.38 7.01 17.85
CA PHE A 25 -7.83 6.31 16.64
C PHE A 25 -8.90 7.09 15.86
N LEU A 26 -9.84 7.73 16.55
CA LEU A 26 -10.85 8.57 15.91
C LEU A 26 -10.24 9.81 15.25
N PHE A 27 -9.35 10.51 15.96
CA PHE A 27 -8.67 11.70 15.44
C PHE A 27 -7.80 11.36 14.23
N GLU A 28 -6.99 10.30 14.32
CA GLU A 28 -6.17 9.79 13.23
C GLU A 28 -7.03 9.41 12.02
N GLY A 29 -8.13 8.68 12.24
CA GLY A 29 -9.05 8.31 11.18
C GLY A 29 -9.68 9.52 10.47
N ILE A 30 -10.12 10.54 11.22
CA ILE A 30 -10.65 11.79 10.64
C ILE A 30 -9.57 12.51 9.84
N LEU A 31 -8.36 12.61 10.38
CA LEU A 31 -7.23 13.26 9.70
C LEU A 31 -6.92 12.56 8.37
N LEU A 32 -6.89 11.22 8.36
CA LEU A 32 -6.66 10.42 7.16
C LEU A 32 -7.77 10.60 6.12
N VAL A 33 -9.03 10.68 6.52
CA VAL A 33 -10.15 10.95 5.59
C VAL A 33 -9.98 12.35 4.96
N ILE A 34 -9.66 13.37 5.75
CA ILE A 34 -9.45 14.73 5.25
C ILE A 34 -8.28 14.78 4.27
N LEU A 35 -7.14 14.16 4.63
CA LEU A 35 -5.98 14.07 3.75
C LEU A 35 -6.28 13.28 2.48
N GLY A 36 -7.05 12.20 2.58
CA GLY A 36 -7.47 11.40 1.43
C GLY A 36 -8.37 12.17 0.47
N LEU A 37 -9.33 12.93 0.99
CA LEU A 37 -10.17 13.82 0.19
C LEU A 37 -9.34 14.94 -0.46
N ALA A 38 -8.41 15.56 0.28
CA ALA A 38 -7.50 16.55 -0.27
C ALA A 38 -6.62 15.96 -1.40
N ALA A 39 -6.16 14.72 -1.23
CA ALA A 39 -5.41 14.00 -2.26
C ALA A 39 -6.24 13.72 -3.51
N MET A 40 -7.55 13.46 -3.38
CA MET A 40 -8.44 13.32 -4.53
C MET A 40 -8.67 14.64 -5.27
N ILE A 41 -8.71 15.77 -4.55
CA ILE A 41 -8.88 17.11 -5.15
C ILE A 41 -7.60 17.55 -5.88
N ALA A 42 -6.43 17.23 -5.32
CA ALA A 42 -5.13 17.55 -5.92
C ALA A 42 -4.26 16.29 -6.09
N PRO A 43 -4.60 15.40 -7.06
CA PRO A 43 -3.90 14.13 -7.25
C PRO A 43 -2.41 14.29 -7.52
N LEU A 44 -2.03 15.30 -8.29
CA LEU A 44 -0.62 15.55 -8.62
C LEU A 44 0.22 15.83 -7.37
N ILE A 45 -0.30 16.66 -6.45
CA ILE A 45 0.38 17.01 -5.20
C ILE A 45 0.50 15.77 -4.31
N ALA A 46 -0.56 14.98 -4.21
CA ALA A 46 -0.56 13.74 -3.44
C ALA A 46 0.42 12.70 -4.00
N GLY A 47 0.47 12.53 -5.33
CA GLY A 47 1.42 11.63 -5.98
C GLY A 47 2.87 12.03 -5.73
N LEU A 48 3.19 13.32 -5.83
CA LEU A 48 4.52 13.84 -5.49
C LEU A 48 4.84 13.63 -4.02
N ALA A 49 3.91 13.94 -3.11
CA ALA A 49 4.10 13.74 -1.67
C ALA A 49 4.36 12.27 -1.33
N PHE A 50 3.59 11.35 -1.90
CA PHE A 50 3.79 9.91 -1.74
C PHE A 50 5.15 9.46 -2.28
N THR A 51 5.55 9.97 -3.45
CA THR A 51 6.86 9.66 -4.05
C THR A 51 8.02 10.14 -3.19
N ILE A 52 7.92 11.36 -2.66
CA ILE A 52 8.94 11.93 -1.74
C ILE A 52 9.00 11.14 -0.44
N PHE A 53 7.83 10.81 0.12
CA PHE A 53 7.73 9.97 1.31
C PHE A 53 8.41 8.61 1.10
N LEU A 54 8.11 7.94 -0.02
CA LEU A 54 8.74 6.69 -0.39
C LEU A 54 10.26 6.85 -0.59
N GLY A 55 10.70 7.93 -1.23
CA GLY A 55 12.12 8.25 -1.38
C GLY A 55 12.86 8.32 -0.04
N TRP A 56 12.27 8.98 0.96
CA TRP A 56 12.80 9.00 2.32
C TRP A 56 12.81 7.63 2.98
N MET A 57 11.75 6.83 2.83
CA MET A 57 11.73 5.45 3.35
C MET A 57 12.84 4.59 2.77
N PHE A 58 13.07 4.67 1.45
CA PHE A 58 14.15 3.96 0.77
C PHE A 58 15.54 4.45 1.22
N LEU A 59 15.71 5.75 1.41
CA LEU A 59 16.96 6.33 1.88
C LEU A 59 17.28 5.90 3.32
N ILE A 60 16.31 6.01 4.23
CA ILE A 60 16.47 5.61 5.64
C ILE A 60 16.75 4.12 5.75
N SER A 61 15.95 3.28 5.07
CA SER A 61 16.14 1.83 5.08
C SER A 61 17.46 1.41 4.44
N GLY A 62 17.87 2.05 3.35
CA GLY A 62 19.15 1.82 2.71
C GLY A 62 20.33 2.20 3.58
N VAL A 63 20.30 3.38 4.23
CA VAL A 63 21.35 3.81 5.16
C VAL A 63 21.42 2.90 6.39
N ALA A 64 20.28 2.56 7.00
CA ALA A 64 20.22 1.61 8.10
C ALA A 64 20.75 0.23 7.68
N GLY A 65 20.38 -0.23 6.49
CA GLY A 65 20.88 -1.45 5.87
C GLY A 65 22.39 -1.43 5.73
N LEU A 66 22.97 -0.37 5.17
CA LEU A 66 24.43 -0.23 5.03
C LEU A 66 25.14 -0.32 6.39
N VAL A 67 24.64 0.37 7.41
CA VAL A 67 25.19 0.32 8.77
C VAL A 67 25.15 -1.10 9.33
N MET A 68 24.01 -1.79 9.20
CA MET A 68 23.86 -3.18 9.66
C MET A 68 24.77 -4.14 8.89
N THR A 69 24.88 -4.01 7.56
CA THR A 69 25.76 -4.83 6.73
C THR A 69 27.22 -4.66 7.13
N PHE A 70 27.63 -3.44 7.50
CA PHE A 70 28.99 -3.19 7.98
C PHE A 70 29.28 -3.78 9.37
N TRP A 71 28.29 -3.89 10.25
CA TRP A 71 28.43 -4.60 11.53
C TRP A 71 28.41 -6.12 11.37
N ALA A 72 27.58 -6.65 10.46
CA ALA A 72 27.40 -8.08 10.25
C ALA A 72 28.32 -8.66 9.14
N ARG A 73 29.52 -8.10 8.94
CA ARG A 73 30.45 -8.49 7.85
C ARG A 73 30.80 -9.99 7.78
N GLN A 74 30.67 -10.72 8.89
CA GLN A 74 31.00 -12.15 8.96
C GLN A 74 29.81 -13.08 8.65
N MET A 75 28.62 -12.54 8.40
CA MET A 75 27.45 -13.35 8.06
C MET A 75 27.44 -13.77 6.58
N PRO A 76 27.05 -15.02 6.26
CA PRO A 76 26.83 -15.43 4.89
C PRO A 76 25.73 -14.57 4.25
N GLY A 77 25.97 -14.07 3.03
CA GLY A 77 25.04 -13.18 2.33
C GLY A 77 25.41 -11.68 2.36
N PHE A 78 26.56 -11.32 2.93
CA PHE A 78 27.09 -9.94 2.97
C PHE A 78 26.94 -9.18 1.64
N TRP A 79 27.39 -9.77 0.52
CA TRP A 79 27.35 -9.12 -0.79
C TRP A 79 25.94 -8.79 -1.27
N TRP A 80 24.97 -9.66 -0.98
CA TRP A 80 23.58 -9.45 -1.36
C TRP A 80 22.93 -8.36 -0.50
N SER A 81 23.22 -8.37 0.80
CA SER A 81 22.80 -7.31 1.73
C SER A 81 23.37 -5.95 1.32
N LEU A 82 24.67 -5.89 1.02
CA LEU A 82 25.33 -4.66 0.58
C LEU A 82 24.71 -4.12 -0.70
N LEU A 83 24.51 -4.99 -1.71
CA LEU A 83 23.88 -4.62 -2.96
C LEU A 83 22.47 -4.06 -2.73
N SER A 84 21.64 -4.74 -1.95
CA SER A 84 20.28 -4.27 -1.65
C SER A 84 20.26 -2.91 -0.95
N ALA A 85 21.18 -2.68 -0.01
CA ALA A 85 21.28 -1.43 0.74
C ALA A 85 21.74 -0.27 -0.17
N VAL A 86 22.74 -0.51 -1.03
CA VAL A 86 23.19 0.47 -2.04
C VAL A 86 22.07 0.80 -3.02
N LEU A 87 21.35 -0.22 -3.52
CA LEU A 87 20.22 -0.01 -4.41
C LEU A 87 19.10 0.79 -3.74
N ALA A 88 18.80 0.52 -2.46
CA ALA A 88 17.80 1.26 -1.71
C ALA A 88 18.19 2.74 -1.53
N VAL A 89 19.45 3.02 -1.17
CA VAL A 89 19.96 4.40 -1.09
C VAL A 89 19.89 5.09 -2.46
N GLY A 90 20.34 4.43 -3.52
CA GLY A 90 20.31 4.98 -4.88
C GLY A 90 18.88 5.28 -5.34
N ALA A 91 17.95 4.35 -5.14
CA ALA A 91 16.53 4.54 -5.44
C ALA A 91 15.94 5.71 -4.64
N GLY A 92 16.23 5.79 -3.34
CA GLY A 92 15.79 6.90 -2.49
C GLY A 92 16.30 8.26 -2.99
N ILE A 93 17.59 8.35 -3.34
CA ILE A 93 18.17 9.57 -3.90
C ILE A 93 17.51 9.96 -5.22
N ILE A 94 17.30 9.01 -6.13
CA ILE A 94 16.67 9.27 -7.44
C ILE A 94 15.23 9.76 -7.26
N LEU A 95 14.45 9.12 -6.38
CA LEU A 95 13.07 9.52 -6.07
C LEU A 95 12.99 10.93 -5.50
N LEU A 96 13.93 11.30 -4.62
CA LEU A 96 13.97 12.64 -4.01
C LEU A 96 14.50 13.71 -4.96
N ALA A 97 15.47 13.38 -5.81
CA ALA A 97 16.06 14.31 -6.77
C ALA A 97 15.13 14.61 -7.94
N ARG A 98 14.34 13.61 -8.38
CA ARG A 98 13.41 13.72 -9.51
C ARG A 98 12.05 13.09 -9.20
N PRO A 99 11.27 13.69 -8.29
CA PRO A 99 10.01 13.12 -7.84
C PRO A 99 8.99 12.96 -8.97
N ALA A 100 8.97 13.84 -9.98
CA ALA A 100 8.11 13.68 -11.15
C ALA A 100 8.38 12.38 -11.93
N GLN A 101 9.66 12.00 -12.07
CA GLN A 101 10.03 10.71 -12.69
C GLN A 101 9.71 9.52 -11.78
N GLY A 102 9.80 9.73 -10.46
CA GLY A 102 9.35 8.76 -9.47
C GLY A 102 7.86 8.45 -9.58
N VAL A 103 7.00 9.47 -9.67
CA VAL A 103 5.55 9.31 -9.88
C VAL A 103 5.27 8.51 -11.15
N LEU A 104 5.95 8.83 -12.26
CA LEU A 104 5.81 8.10 -13.51
C LEU A 104 6.18 6.62 -13.35
N THR A 105 7.33 6.35 -12.72
CA THR A 105 7.83 4.98 -12.48
C THR A 105 6.85 4.20 -11.61
N LEU A 106 6.36 4.79 -10.52
CA LEU A 106 5.37 4.18 -9.65
C LEU A 106 4.05 3.91 -10.38
N THR A 107 3.64 4.80 -11.29
CA THR A 107 2.43 4.62 -12.10
C THR A 107 2.56 3.42 -13.04
N ILE A 108 3.72 3.26 -13.67
CA ILE A 108 4.01 2.08 -14.51
C ILE A 108 3.95 0.80 -13.67
N VAL A 109 4.55 0.81 -12.48
CA VAL A 109 4.52 -0.34 -11.55
C VAL A 109 3.07 -0.67 -11.17
N ILE A 110 2.25 0.33 -10.87
CA ILE A 110 0.84 0.13 -10.54
C ILE A 110 0.05 -0.40 -11.75
N GLY A 111 0.28 0.13 -12.95
CA GLY A 111 -0.34 -0.38 -14.17
C GLY A 111 0.01 -1.86 -14.41
N ALA A 112 1.28 -2.23 -14.23
CA ALA A 112 1.72 -3.62 -14.32
C ALA A 112 1.11 -4.51 -13.22
N TYR A 113 0.97 -3.98 -12.01
CA TYR A 113 0.32 -4.66 -10.89
C TYR A 113 -1.15 -4.96 -11.19
N PHE A 114 -1.94 -3.97 -11.63
CA PHE A 114 -3.34 -4.18 -12.03
C PHE A 114 -3.46 -5.18 -13.19
N LEU A 115 -2.52 -5.17 -14.13
CA LEU A 115 -2.50 -6.16 -15.20
C LEU A 115 -2.31 -7.58 -14.66
N ALA A 116 -1.32 -7.76 -13.79
CA ALA A 116 -1.01 -9.05 -13.18
C ALA A 116 -2.16 -9.55 -12.30
N GLU A 117 -2.75 -8.66 -11.49
CA GLU A 117 -3.90 -8.96 -10.64
C GLU A 117 -5.14 -9.32 -11.46
N GLY A 118 -5.44 -8.56 -12.52
CA GLY A 118 -6.56 -8.86 -13.41
C GLY A 118 -6.40 -10.22 -14.10
N VAL A 119 -5.21 -10.52 -14.62
CA VAL A 119 -4.91 -11.82 -15.24
C VAL A 119 -5.02 -12.96 -14.22
N ALA A 120 -4.44 -12.80 -13.03
CA ALA A 120 -4.53 -13.79 -11.95
C ALA A 120 -5.99 -14.04 -11.54
N THR A 121 -6.77 -12.98 -11.32
CA THR A 121 -8.18 -13.06 -10.91
C THR A 121 -9.04 -13.76 -11.95
N ILE A 122 -8.83 -13.47 -13.24
CA ILE A 122 -9.53 -14.18 -14.33
C ILE A 122 -9.14 -15.66 -14.36
N MET A 123 -7.84 -15.99 -14.23
CA MET A 123 -7.41 -17.39 -14.19
C MET A 123 -8.07 -18.15 -13.01
N TYR A 124 -8.05 -17.56 -11.81
CA TYR A 124 -8.70 -18.15 -10.63
C TYR A 124 -10.20 -18.34 -10.82
N ALA A 125 -10.88 -17.35 -11.40
CA ALA A 125 -12.30 -17.45 -11.70
C ALA A 125 -12.56 -18.63 -12.66
N LEU A 126 -11.80 -18.75 -13.75
CA LEU A 126 -11.99 -19.81 -14.73
C LEU A 126 -11.75 -21.22 -14.15
N GLU A 127 -10.80 -21.36 -13.23
CA GLU A 127 -10.48 -22.62 -12.55
C GLU A 127 -11.59 -23.05 -11.58
N HIS A 128 -12.15 -22.11 -10.81
CA HIS A 128 -13.15 -22.40 -9.76
C HIS A 128 -14.60 -22.18 -10.20
N ARG A 129 -14.85 -22.14 -11.51
CA ARG A 129 -16.18 -21.87 -12.12
C ARG A 129 -17.31 -22.78 -11.65
N ARG A 130 -17.00 -23.99 -11.17
CA ARG A 130 -17.99 -25.00 -10.71
C ARG A 130 -18.32 -24.92 -9.22
N GLU A 131 -17.43 -24.35 -8.41
CA GLU A 131 -17.56 -24.33 -6.94
C GLU A 131 -18.12 -23.00 -6.41
N LEU A 132 -18.00 -21.91 -7.18
CA LEU A 132 -18.32 -20.54 -6.74
C LEU A 132 -19.41 -19.88 -7.60
N SER A 133 -20.48 -20.59 -7.95
CA SER A 133 -21.44 -20.13 -8.99
C SER A 133 -22.05 -18.74 -8.75
N GLU A 134 -22.20 -18.30 -7.50
CA GLU A 134 -22.80 -17.01 -7.15
C GLU A 134 -21.79 -15.85 -7.14
N ARG A 135 -20.51 -16.12 -6.86
CA ARG A 135 -19.44 -15.09 -6.79
C ARG A 135 -18.56 -15.02 -8.03
N TRP A 136 -18.58 -16.06 -8.85
CA TRP A 136 -17.73 -16.19 -10.03
C TRP A 136 -17.88 -15.03 -11.02
N SER A 137 -19.11 -14.62 -11.31
CA SER A 137 -19.39 -13.49 -12.20
C SER A 137 -18.80 -12.19 -11.68
N TRP A 138 -18.74 -12.02 -10.37
CA TRP A 138 -18.20 -10.82 -9.75
C TRP A 138 -16.67 -10.79 -9.76
N MET A 139 -16.03 -11.95 -9.56
CA MET A 139 -14.58 -12.09 -9.74
C MET A 139 -14.14 -11.87 -11.19
N LEU A 140 -14.88 -12.40 -12.18
CA LEU A 140 -14.56 -12.13 -13.58
C LEU A 140 -14.69 -10.66 -13.92
N PHE A 141 -15.76 -10.01 -13.45
CA PHE A 141 -15.96 -8.59 -13.67
C PHE A 141 -14.83 -7.75 -13.05
N SER A 142 -14.41 -8.06 -11.81
CA SER A 142 -13.29 -7.35 -11.18
C SER A 142 -11.98 -7.55 -11.96
N GLY A 143 -11.67 -8.78 -12.37
CA GLY A 143 -10.46 -9.05 -13.14
C GLY A 143 -10.43 -8.36 -14.51
N VAL A 144 -11.58 -8.28 -15.20
CA VAL A 144 -11.70 -7.50 -16.44
C VAL A 144 -11.53 -6.01 -16.16
N LEU A 145 -12.14 -5.49 -15.07
CA LEU A 145 -12.01 -4.10 -14.68
C LEU A 145 -10.54 -3.73 -14.40
N ASP A 146 -9.79 -4.59 -13.72
CA ASP A 146 -8.37 -4.37 -13.43
C ASP A 146 -7.53 -4.30 -14.72
N ILE A 147 -7.80 -5.18 -15.69
CA ILE A 147 -7.15 -5.12 -17.01
C ILE A 147 -7.50 -3.82 -17.74
N LEU A 148 -8.75 -3.38 -17.70
CA LEU A 148 -9.18 -2.13 -18.33
C LEU A 148 -8.52 -0.91 -17.68
N ILE A 149 -8.45 -0.87 -16.35
CA ILE A 149 -7.77 0.18 -15.59
C ILE A 149 -6.28 0.18 -15.95
N SER A 150 -5.64 -0.99 -15.96
CA SER A 150 -4.25 -1.13 -16.36
C SER A 150 -4.00 -0.60 -17.78
N ALA A 151 -4.81 -1.02 -18.75
CA ALA A 151 -4.71 -0.56 -20.13
C ALA A 151 -4.86 0.97 -20.20
N MET A 152 -5.87 1.53 -19.53
CA MET A 152 -6.11 2.98 -19.47
C MET A 152 -4.92 3.74 -18.88
N ILE A 153 -4.31 3.21 -17.80
CA ILE A 153 -3.12 3.80 -17.19
C ILE A 153 -1.95 3.77 -18.19
N ILE A 154 -1.64 2.60 -18.75
CA ILE A 154 -0.45 2.40 -19.60
C ILE A 154 -0.54 3.21 -20.89
N THR A 155 -1.70 3.21 -21.57
CA THR A 155 -1.88 3.98 -22.81
C THR A 155 -1.96 5.49 -22.58
N GLY A 156 -2.33 5.91 -21.36
CA GLY A 156 -2.43 7.32 -20.98
C GLY A 156 -1.11 7.94 -20.53
N LEU A 157 0.01 7.20 -20.51
CA LEU A 157 1.29 7.73 -20.05
C LEU A 157 1.86 8.78 -21.03
N PRO A 158 2.52 9.85 -20.53
CA PRO A 158 2.80 10.13 -19.12
C PRO A 158 1.65 10.84 -18.36
N GLY A 159 0.58 11.29 -19.04
CA GLY A 159 -0.51 12.06 -18.43
C GLY A 159 -1.29 11.30 -17.34
N SER A 160 -1.36 9.97 -17.43
CA SER A 160 -1.98 9.13 -16.40
C SER A 160 -1.24 9.17 -15.05
N ALA A 161 0.06 9.46 -15.06
CA ALA A 161 0.87 9.55 -13.85
C ALA A 161 0.47 10.71 -12.94
N GLU A 162 -0.11 11.77 -13.52
CA GLU A 162 -0.53 12.95 -12.77
C GLU A 162 -1.70 12.67 -11.81
N TRP A 163 -2.57 11.72 -12.17
CA TRP A 163 -3.76 11.41 -11.39
C TRP A 163 -3.74 10.02 -10.74
N ALA A 164 -3.15 9.01 -11.38
CA ALA A 164 -3.30 7.61 -10.95
C ALA A 164 -2.79 7.37 -9.53
N ILE A 165 -1.56 7.81 -9.22
CA ILE A 165 -0.96 7.64 -7.89
C ILE A 165 -1.73 8.44 -6.85
N GLY A 166 -2.00 9.72 -7.14
CA GLY A 166 -2.68 10.60 -6.20
C GLY A 166 -4.08 10.12 -5.84
N LEU A 167 -4.85 9.66 -6.83
CA LEU A 167 -6.16 9.07 -6.59
C LEU A 167 -6.06 7.77 -5.82
N LEU A 168 -5.15 6.87 -6.19
CA LEU A 168 -4.99 5.59 -5.49
C LEU A 168 -4.61 5.83 -4.02
N VAL A 169 -3.67 6.73 -3.76
CA VAL A 169 -3.28 7.11 -2.39
C VAL A 169 -4.47 7.76 -1.65
N GLY A 170 -5.17 8.71 -2.28
CA GLY A 170 -6.34 9.37 -1.68
C GLY A 170 -7.46 8.39 -1.32
N ILE A 171 -7.79 7.47 -2.23
CA ILE A 171 -8.76 6.39 -2.01
C ILE A 171 -8.32 5.54 -0.80
N ASN A 172 -7.07 5.07 -0.79
CA ASN A 172 -6.55 4.27 0.31
C ASN A 172 -6.60 4.99 1.66
N LEU A 173 -6.27 6.29 1.69
CA LEU A 173 -6.34 7.11 2.91
C LEU A 173 -7.79 7.28 3.41
N VAL A 174 -8.75 7.49 2.50
CA VAL A 174 -10.17 7.57 2.88
C VAL A 174 -10.66 6.24 3.43
N PHE A 175 -10.38 5.12 2.78
CA PHE A 175 -10.79 3.80 3.26
C PHE A 175 -10.11 3.43 4.59
N GLY A 176 -8.81 3.68 4.71
CA GLY A 176 -8.06 3.46 5.95
C GLY A 176 -8.60 4.32 7.09
N GLY A 177 -8.85 5.61 6.84
CA GLY A 177 -9.42 6.53 7.81
C GLY A 177 -10.85 6.13 8.22
N ALA A 178 -11.70 5.77 7.26
CA ALA A 178 -13.05 5.28 7.54
C ALA A 178 -13.05 3.99 8.37
N SER A 179 -12.11 3.08 8.10
CA SER A 179 -11.92 1.86 8.89
C SER A 179 -11.50 2.17 10.33
N LEU A 180 -10.54 3.08 10.54
CA LEU A 180 -10.11 3.53 11.87
C LEU A 180 -11.24 4.21 12.64
N ILE A 181 -12.03 5.06 11.99
CA ILE A 181 -13.23 5.67 12.58
C ILE A 181 -14.23 4.58 12.99
N GLY A 182 -14.46 3.58 12.13
CA GLY A 182 -15.33 2.44 12.43
C GLY A 182 -14.87 1.65 13.65
N MET A 183 -13.56 1.35 13.74
CA MET A 183 -12.96 0.67 14.89
C MET A 183 -13.07 1.50 16.18
N ALA A 184 -12.79 2.81 16.10
CA ALA A 184 -12.92 3.71 17.25
C ALA A 184 -14.37 3.82 17.73
N ALA A 185 -15.33 3.88 16.82
CA ALA A 185 -16.76 3.91 17.13
C ALA A 185 -17.24 2.58 17.75
N ALA A 186 -16.74 1.44 17.28
CA ALA A 186 -17.03 0.13 17.86
C ALA A 186 -16.42 -0.01 19.26
N ALA A 187 -15.19 0.46 19.46
CA ALA A 187 -14.51 0.45 20.75
C ALA A 187 -15.21 1.35 21.78
N ARG A 188 -15.80 2.48 21.36
CA ARG A 188 -16.60 3.34 22.24
C ARG A 188 -17.91 2.70 22.72
N LYS A 189 -18.52 1.82 21.90
CA LYS A 189 -19.88 1.28 22.12
C LYS A 189 -19.91 -0.03 22.91
N GLY A 190 -18.84 -0.81 22.88
CA GLY A 190 -18.71 -1.99 23.74
C GLY A 190 -18.23 -1.62 25.11
#